data_AF-A0AAP2GQ07-F1
#
_entry.id   AF-A0AAP2GQ07-F1
#
_cell.length_a   1.000
_cell.length_b   1.000
_cell.length_c   1.000
_cell.angle_alpha   90.00
_cell.angle_beta   90.00
_cell.angle_gamma   90.00
#
_symmetry.space_group_name_H-M   'P 1'
#
loop_
_entity.id
_entity.type
_entity.pdbx_description
1 polymer ?
#
loop_
_entity_poly.entity_id
_entity_poly.type
_entity_poly.pdbx_seq_one_letter_code
_entity_poly.pdbx_strand_id
1 'polypeptide(L)' 'MTYEIKSNMMLFEMDRTAIADIAVGDTLRAQDLPDAEYTWTLHDSQFLESNPDARLFLKVQKLPNKQYKGMGVMIIPE' A
#
# COMPACT_ATOMS: atom_id res chain seq x y z
N MET A 1 -2.72 1.88 -31.20
CA MET A 1 -3.97 2.33 -30.54
C MET A 1 -3.64 2.58 -29.09
N THR A 2 -4.06 3.72 -28.54
CA THR A 2 -3.72 4.14 -27.16
C THR A 2 -5.01 4.21 -26.36
N TYR A 3 -5.00 3.63 -25.16
CA TYR A 3 -6.12 3.66 -24.22
C TYR A 3 -5.75 4.58 -23.04
N GLU A 4 -6.68 5.44 -22.64
CA GLU A 4 -6.52 6.34 -21.49
C GLU A 4 -7.26 5.77 -20.28
N ILE A 5 -6.56 5.62 -19.15
CA ILE A 5 -7.14 5.17 -17.88
C ILE A 5 -7.22 6.36 -16.94
N LYS A 6 -8.43 6.75 -16.54
CA LYS A 6 -8.67 7.81 -15.56
C LYS A 6 -8.79 7.21 -14.17
N SER A 7 -7.68 7.14 -13.45
CA SER A 7 -7.62 6.72 -12.06
C SER A 7 -6.86 7.75 -11.23
N ASN A 8 -7.37 8.06 -10.03
CA ASN A 8 -6.61 8.80 -9.01
C ASN A 8 -5.97 7.86 -7.97
N MET A 9 -6.07 6.56 -8.20
CA MET A 9 -5.47 5.52 -7.37
C MET A 9 -4.15 5.05 -7.97
N MET A 10 -3.16 4.90 -7.10
CA MET A 10 -1.85 4.33 -7.42
C MET A 10 -1.58 3.17 -6.47
N LEU A 11 -0.82 2.19 -6.95
CA LEU A 11 -0.33 1.06 -6.17
C LEU A 11 1.20 1.13 -6.17
N PHE A 12 1.78 1.14 -4.98
CA PHE A 12 3.23 1.09 -4.79
C PHE A 12 3.58 -0.31 -4.32
N GLU A 13 4.29 -1.07 -5.14
CA GLU A 13 4.78 -2.38 -4.74
C GLU A 13 5.72 -2.23 -3.55
N MET A 14 5.53 -3.08 -2.54
CA MET A 14 6.32 -3.10 -1.32
C MET A 14 7.20 -4.33 -1.31
N ASP A 15 8.46 -4.14 -0.92
CA ASP A 15 9.35 -5.25 -0.60
C ASP A 15 8.94 -5.86 0.74
N ARG A 16 8.60 -7.16 0.71
CA ARG A 16 8.19 -7.90 1.92
C ARG A 16 9.31 -7.95 2.97
N THR A 17 10.56 -7.95 2.55
CA THR A 17 11.71 -7.98 3.48
C THR A 17 11.86 -6.68 4.25
N ALA A 18 11.40 -5.55 3.67
CA ALA A 18 11.43 -4.24 4.32
C ALA A 18 10.35 -4.06 5.41
N ILE A 19 9.38 -4.98 5.48
CA ILE A 19 8.28 -4.96 6.45
C ILE A 19 8.21 -6.27 7.26
N ALA A 20 9.30 -7.03 7.32
CA ALA A 20 9.33 -8.35 7.95
C ALA A 20 9.01 -8.30 9.46
N ASP A 21 9.27 -7.16 10.11
CA ASP A 21 9.05 -6.90 11.53
C ASP A 21 7.89 -5.92 11.79
N ILE A 22 7.04 -5.65 10.79
CA ILE A 22 5.92 -4.71 10.92
C ILE A 22 4.88 -5.19 11.95
N ALA A 23 4.47 -4.28 12.83
CA ALA A 23 3.46 -4.52 13.85
C ALA A 23 2.19 -3.69 13.61
N VAL A 24 1.09 -4.11 14.23
CA VAL A 24 -0.16 -3.35 14.24
C VAL A 24 0.08 -1.99 14.90
N GLY A 25 -0.29 -0.91 14.21
CA GLY A 25 -0.05 0.46 14.64
C GLY A 25 1.17 1.12 14.01
N ASP A 26 2.06 0.36 13.37
CA ASP A 26 3.17 0.92 12.62
C ASP A 26 2.68 1.68 11.40
N THR A 27 3.45 2.68 10.94
CA THR A 27 3.06 3.53 9.82
C THR A 27 3.94 3.28 8.61
N LEU A 28 3.31 2.83 7.52
CA LEU A 28 3.90 2.78 6.20
C LEU A 28 3.88 4.17 5.57
N ARG A 29 5.00 4.55 4.95
CA ARG A 29 5.15 5.79 4.20
C ARG A 29 5.90 5.52 2.90
N ALA A 30 5.42 6.08 1.79
CA ALA A 30 6.18 6.07 0.55
C ALA A 30 7.24 7.17 0.59
N GLN A 31 8.50 6.82 0.31
CA GLN A 31 9.65 7.72 0.46
C GLN A 31 9.48 9.06 -0.28
N ASP A 32 8.99 9.03 -1.52
CA ASP A 32 8.81 10.22 -2.34
C ASP A 32 7.44 10.89 -2.17
N LEU A 33 6.55 10.31 -1.35
CA LEU A 33 5.20 10.81 -1.09
C LEU A 33 4.93 10.76 0.42
N PRO A 34 5.54 11.66 1.22
CA PRO A 34 5.49 11.57 2.68
C PRO A 34 4.06 11.68 3.24
N ASP A 35 3.16 12.40 2.56
CA ASP A 35 1.75 12.51 2.96
C ASP A 35 0.96 11.19 2.75
N ALA A 36 1.49 10.25 1.96
CA ALA A 36 0.89 8.96 1.68
C ALA A 36 1.14 7.96 2.83
N GLU A 37 0.71 8.33 4.03
CA GLU A 37 0.85 7.50 5.23
C GLU A 37 -0.30 6.51 5.38
N TYR A 38 0.00 5.30 5.83
CA TYR A 38 -1.00 4.31 6.20
C TYR A 38 -0.58 3.58 7.48
N THR A 39 -1.50 3.48 8.45
CA THR A 39 -1.27 2.72 9.68
C THR A 39 -1.65 1.26 9.46
N TRP A 40 -0.67 0.37 9.66
CA TRP A 40 -0.82 -1.06 9.55
C TRP A 40 -1.84 -1.59 10.56
N THR A 41 -2.78 -2.40 10.08
CA THR A 41 -3.89 -2.91 10.89
C THR A 41 -3.72 -4.39 11.20
N LEU A 42 -4.50 -4.88 12.18
CA LEU A 42 -4.58 -6.31 12.47
C LEU A 42 -5.04 -7.13 11.26
N HIS A 43 -5.92 -6.57 10.43
CA HIS A 43 -6.40 -7.24 9.23
C HIS A 43 -5.27 -7.47 8.23
N ASP A 44 -4.37 -6.50 8.05
CA ASP A 44 -3.23 -6.63 7.14
C ASP A 44 -2.28 -7.73 7.61
N SER A 45 -1.99 -7.81 8.92
CA SER A 45 -1.18 -8.89 9.50
C SER A 45 -1.79 -10.28 9.24
N GLN A 46 -3.08 -10.45 9.54
CA GLN A 46 -3.78 -11.73 9.34
C GLN A 46 -3.77 -12.17 7.87
N PHE A 47 -3.94 -11.20 6.97
CA PHE A 47 -3.96 -11.46 5.54
C PHE A 47 -2.56 -11.80 5.01
N LEU A 48 -1.51 -11.13 5.50
CA LEU A 48 -0.12 -11.40 5.16
C LEU A 48 0.35 -12.79 5.64
N GLU A 49 -0.06 -13.19 6.85
CA GLU A 49 0.21 -14.51 7.42
C GLU A 49 -0.48 -15.62 6.60
N SER A 50 -1.71 -15.38 6.16
CA SER A 50 -2.47 -16.33 5.33
C SER A 50 -1.95 -16.46 3.90
N ASN A 51 -1.15 -15.49 3.44
CA ASN A 51 -0.65 -15.42 2.05
C ASN A 51 0.87 -15.17 2.05
N PRO A 52 1.68 -16.20 2.36
CA PRO A 52 3.14 -16.06 2.49
C PRO A 52 3.85 -15.64 1.19
N ASP A 53 3.25 -15.92 0.04
CA ASP A 53 3.85 -15.66 -1.28
C ASP A 53 3.18 -14.50 -2.04
N ALA A 54 2.21 -13.82 -1.43
CA ALA A 54 1.48 -12.75 -2.11
C ALA A 54 2.33 -11.49 -2.32
N ARG A 55 2.07 -10.81 -3.43
CA ARG A 55 2.61 -9.47 -3.71
C ARG A 55 1.85 -8.42 -2.91
N LEU A 56 2.59 -7.48 -2.35
CA LEU A 56 2.07 -6.46 -1.46
C LEU A 56 2.17 -5.09 -2.11
N PHE A 57 1.09 -4.31 -2.00
CA PHE A 57 1.04 -2.96 -2.55
C PHE A 57 0.47 -1.99 -1.53
N LEU A 58 1.14 -0.86 -1.32
CA LEU A 58 0.53 0.28 -0.65
C LEU A 58 -0.40 0.98 -1.63
N LYS A 59 -1.68 1.03 -1.28
CA LYS A 59 -2.72 1.70 -2.05
C LYS A 59 -2.77 3.16 -1.66
N VAL A 60 -2.52 4.06 -2.62
CA VAL A 60 -2.45 5.51 -2.38
C VAL A 60 -3.44 6.25 -3.27
N GLN A 61 -4.23 7.13 -2.68
CA GLN A 61 -5.13 8.01 -3.41
C GLN A 61 -4.52 9.40 -3.59
N LYS A 62 -4.54 9.91 -4.81
CA LYS A 62 -4.25 11.32 -5.10
C LYS A 62 -5.51 12.17 -4.85
N LEU A 63 -5.38 13.15 -3.96
CA LEU A 63 -6.43 14.09 -3.60
C LEU A 63 -6.42 15.32 -4.54
N PRO A 64 -7.54 16.06 -4.65
CA PRO A 64 -7.67 17.21 -5.57
C PRO A 64 -6.63 18.32 -5.36
N ASN A 65 -6.11 18.47 -4.15
CA ASN A 65 -5.11 19.47 -3.77
C ASN A 65 -3.66 19.01 -4.01
N LYS A 66 -3.44 17.95 -4.82
CA LYS A 66 -2.13 17.30 -5.05
C LYS A 66 -1.52 16.65 -3.80
N GLN A 67 -2.27 16.49 -2.72
CA GLN A 67 -1.85 15.63 -1.61
C GLN A 67 -2.10 14.17 -1.94
N TYR A 68 -1.47 13.31 -1.17
CA TYR A 68 -1.59 11.88 -1.26
C TYR A 68 -2.08 11.33 0.07
N LYS A 69 -2.83 10.24 0.03
CA LYS A 69 -3.33 9.58 1.23
C LYS A 69 -3.14 8.08 1.08
N GLY A 70 -2.47 7.46 2.05
CA GLY A 70 -2.45 6.01 2.17
C GLY A 70 -3.84 5.51 2.52
N MET A 71 -4.34 4.56 1.73
CA MET A 71 -5.71 4.05 1.83
C MET A 71 -5.76 2.65 2.42
N GLY A 72 -4.67 1.90 2.33
CA GLY A 72 -4.64 0.49 2.72
C GLY A 72 -3.50 -0.26 2.06
N VAL A 73 -3.34 -1.51 2.46
CA VAL A 73 -2.47 -2.46 1.78
C VAL A 73 -3.35 -3.37 0.92
N MET A 74 -2.94 -3.56 -0.32
CA MET A 74 -3.54 -4.53 -1.24
C MET A 74 -2.59 -5.70 -1.35
N ILE A 75 -3.12 -6.89 -1.09
CA ILE A 75 -2.39 -8.15 -1.16
C ILE A 75 -2.96 -8.93 -2.33
N ILE A 76 -2.12 -9.26 -3.31
CA ILE A 76 -2.51 -10.01 -4.50
C ILE A 76 -1.84 -11.38 -4.40
N PRO A 77 -2.61 -12.45 -4.14
CA PRO A 77 -2.09 -13.82 -4.21
C PRO A 77 -1.57 -14.12 -5.62
N GLU A 78 -0.49 -14.88 -5.73
CA GLU A 78 -0.06 -15.48 -7.00
C GLU A 78 -0.90 -16.70 -7.39
#